data_AF-A0A3L8SA51-F1
#
_entry.id   AF-A0A3L8SA51-F1
#
_cell.length_a   1.000
_cell.length_b   1.000
_cell.length_c   1.000
_cell.angle_alpha   90.00
_cell.angle_beta   90.00
_cell.angle_gamma   90.00
#
_symmetry.space_group_name_H-M   'P 1'
#
loop_
_entity.id
_entity.type
_entity.pdbx_description
1 polymer ?
#
loop_
_entity_poly.entity_id
_entity_poly.type
_entity_poly.pdbx_seq_one_letter_code
_entity_poly.pdbx_strand_id
1 'polypeptide(L)'
;MDDGAESLMTVHLLTHLGHSFPLRQTLDRLLEWLCLDIRLFLVSERIPPLKYYERYRKRSCSFPGISVLLYLHEDWGEERIFQVHEQFQRPPWRYQRAQFASGQSPPYAPSHQDFYSLDEQLPVWGIRRVHCGPEILRVTLYCSFENYEDAVRLYEMILQKEGTLQKSTLCVFVLHATPHVAVQLCLKQLPVGVTAEPPDSSALQFKVQEIGQLVPLLPNPCVPISSTRWQTQDYEGNTILLKVQRSSRTLETNIGLRQQHNNAGSGRIPQDAASLHQKKPHRVQVQKHEAGRSCWGSELPQLVEIDPGFPKLEERM
;
A
#
# COMPACT_ATOMS: atom_id res chain seq x y z
N MET A 1 -22.05 -4.25 -7.67
CA MET A 1 -21.24 -5.22 -8.44
C MET A 1 -19.92 -4.55 -8.76
N ASP A 2 -18.86 -5.35 -8.87
CA ASP A 2 -17.44 -4.99 -8.75
C ASP A 2 -16.92 -4.96 -7.30
N ASP A 3 -16.74 -6.15 -6.73
CA ASP A 3 -15.90 -6.38 -5.54
C ASP A 3 -14.57 -6.99 -6.03
N GLY A 4 -13.84 -6.23 -6.84
CA GLY A 4 -12.46 -6.56 -7.18
C GLY A 4 -11.62 -6.65 -5.91
N ALA A 5 -10.58 -7.50 -5.91
CA ALA A 5 -9.78 -7.73 -4.72
C ALA A 5 -9.29 -6.41 -4.11
N GLU A 6 -9.70 -6.19 -2.87
CA GLU A 6 -9.67 -4.87 -2.26
C GLU A 6 -8.22 -4.60 -1.79
N SER A 7 -7.47 -3.70 -2.46
CA SER A 7 -6.04 -3.43 -2.23
C SER A 7 -5.69 -2.95 -0.81
N LEU A 8 -4.46 -3.23 -0.33
CA LEU A 8 -3.92 -2.71 0.94
C LEU A 8 -3.77 -1.17 0.95
N MET A 9 -3.46 -0.62 -0.22
CA MET A 9 -3.36 0.82 -0.46
C MET A 9 -4.23 1.21 -1.66
N THR A 10 -4.88 2.36 -1.58
CA THR A 10 -5.58 2.99 -2.70
C THR A 10 -5.14 4.45 -2.83
N VAL A 11 -4.77 4.87 -4.03
CA VAL A 11 -4.46 6.27 -4.34
C VAL A 11 -5.75 6.97 -4.79
N HIS A 12 -6.20 7.95 -4.02
CA HIS A 12 -7.32 8.81 -4.37
C HIS A 12 -6.82 9.97 -5.21
N LEU A 13 -7.42 10.17 -6.38
CA LEU A 13 -7.17 11.28 -7.27
C LEU A 13 -8.40 12.18 -7.25
N LEU A 14 -8.23 13.41 -6.78
CA LEU A 14 -9.31 14.33 -6.47
C LEU A 14 -9.44 15.38 -7.57
N THR A 15 -10.50 15.32 -8.36
CA THR A 15 -10.71 16.27 -9.46
C THR A 15 -11.65 17.39 -9.07
N HIS A 16 -11.63 18.46 -9.86
CA HIS A 16 -12.73 19.43 -9.89
C HIS A 16 -14.03 18.74 -10.36
N LEU A 17 -15.16 19.36 -10.03
CA LEU A 17 -16.50 18.89 -10.40
C LEU A 17 -16.61 18.72 -11.93
N GLY A 18 -17.15 17.59 -12.39
CA GLY A 18 -17.35 17.29 -13.81
C GLY A 18 -16.11 16.74 -14.54
N HIS A 19 -14.94 16.73 -13.90
CA HIS A 19 -13.70 16.23 -14.51
C HIS A 19 -13.33 14.80 -14.08
N SER A 20 -14.13 14.17 -13.21
CA SER A 20 -13.85 12.81 -12.73
C SER A 20 -13.95 11.76 -13.82
N PHE A 21 -14.97 11.84 -14.69
CA PHE A 21 -15.20 10.86 -15.74
C PHE A 21 -14.09 10.84 -16.81
N PRO A 22 -13.68 11.98 -17.41
CA PRO A 22 -12.56 11.99 -18.36
C PRO A 22 -11.24 11.52 -17.76
N LEU A 23 -10.96 11.90 -16.50
CA LEU A 23 -9.77 11.45 -15.80
C LEU A 23 -9.79 9.93 -15.62
N ARG A 24 -10.91 9.39 -15.13
CA ARG A 24 -11.10 7.97 -14.92
C ARG A 24 -10.94 7.18 -16.21
N GLN A 25 -11.57 7.62 -17.30
CA GLN A 25 -11.42 6.96 -18.60
C GLN A 25 -9.97 6.97 -19.09
N THR A 26 -9.24 8.06 -18.87
CA THR A 26 -7.82 8.16 -19.25
C THR A 26 -6.96 7.17 -18.45
N LEU A 27 -7.23 7.03 -17.15
CA LEU A 27 -6.54 6.09 -16.27
C LEU A 27 -6.92 4.65 -16.56
N ASP A 28 -8.20 4.35 -16.76
CA ASP A 28 -8.67 3.00 -17.06
C ASP A 28 -8.00 2.49 -18.35
N ARG A 29 -7.92 3.30 -19.41
CA ARG A 29 -7.16 2.96 -20.62
C ARG A 29 -5.67 2.74 -20.38
N LEU A 30 -5.06 3.51 -19.47
CA LEU A 30 -3.65 3.33 -19.12
C LEU A 30 -3.42 2.06 -18.28
N LEU A 31 -4.38 1.73 -17.42
CA LEU A 31 -4.30 0.57 -16.54
C LEU A 31 -4.75 -0.72 -17.24
N GLU A 32 -5.59 -0.67 -18.28
CA GLU A 32 -5.95 -1.83 -19.11
C GLU A 32 -4.71 -2.57 -19.64
N TRP A 33 -3.62 -1.84 -19.89
CA TRP A 33 -2.36 -2.42 -20.27
C TRP A 33 -1.81 -3.34 -19.17
N LEU A 34 -1.86 -2.91 -17.91
CA LEU A 34 -1.39 -3.69 -16.78
C LEU A 34 -2.56 -4.52 -16.29
N CYS A 35 -2.60 -5.84 -16.56
CA CYS A 35 -3.68 -6.73 -16.13
C CYS A 35 -3.74 -6.89 -14.60
N LEU A 36 -4.02 -5.80 -13.89
CA LEU A 36 -4.12 -5.67 -12.45
C LEU A 36 -5.48 -6.22 -12.04
N ASP A 37 -5.45 -7.23 -11.18
CA ASP A 37 -6.61 -7.81 -10.50
C ASP A 37 -7.05 -6.99 -9.27
N ILE A 38 -6.32 -5.94 -8.93
CA ILE A 38 -6.59 -5.06 -7.80
C ILE A 38 -6.89 -3.62 -8.22
N ARG A 39 -7.79 -2.98 -7.48
CA ARG A 39 -8.14 -1.57 -7.70
C ARG A 39 -7.24 -0.64 -6.90
N LEU A 40 -6.21 -0.11 -7.57
CA LEU A 40 -5.23 0.79 -6.96
C LEU A 40 -5.66 2.26 -6.94
N PHE A 41 -6.39 2.73 -7.95
CA PHE A 41 -6.77 4.15 -8.08
C PHE A 41 -8.26 4.36 -7.86
N LEU A 42 -8.61 5.43 -7.14
CA LEU A 42 -9.97 5.92 -7.02
C LEU A 42 -10.03 7.38 -7.46
N VAL A 43 -10.81 7.66 -8.51
CA VAL A 43 -11.09 9.04 -8.92
C VAL A 43 -12.35 9.52 -8.21
N SER A 44 -12.24 10.64 -7.50
CA SER A 44 -13.36 11.28 -6.80
C SER A 44 -13.37 12.78 -7.09
N GLU A 45 -14.53 13.41 -6.96
CA GLU A 45 -14.65 14.86 -7.10
C GLU A 45 -14.51 15.54 -5.74
N ARG A 46 -13.89 16.71 -5.73
CA ARG A 46 -13.81 17.59 -4.56
C ARG A 46 -14.38 18.96 -4.87
N ILE A 47 -15.00 19.57 -3.87
CA ILE A 47 -15.31 20.99 -3.90
C ILE A 47 -14.03 21.74 -3.50
N PRO A 48 -13.46 22.60 -4.37
CA PRO A 48 -12.30 23.38 -3.99
C PRO A 48 -12.66 24.32 -2.82
N PRO A 49 -11.84 24.41 -1.77
CA PRO A 49 -12.10 25.33 -0.66
C PRO A 49 -12.07 26.78 -1.17
N LEU A 50 -12.94 27.66 -0.66
CA LEU A 50 -13.06 29.06 -1.10
C LEU A 50 -11.74 29.86 -1.12
N LYS A 51 -10.72 29.43 -0.34
CA LYS A 51 -9.39 30.05 -0.26
C LYS A 51 -8.40 29.63 -1.37
N TYR A 52 -8.88 28.92 -2.40
CA TYR A 52 -8.05 28.37 -3.48
C TYR A 52 -7.20 29.44 -4.21
N TYR A 53 -7.69 30.68 -4.29
CA TYR A 53 -6.99 31.78 -4.97
C TYR A 53 -5.76 32.30 -4.20
N GLU A 54 -5.70 32.15 -2.87
CA GLU A 54 -4.55 32.64 -2.07
C GLU A 54 -3.39 31.61 -2.01
N ARG A 55 -3.66 30.34 -2.31
CA ARG A 55 -2.65 29.27 -2.40
C ARG A 55 -1.94 29.18 -3.75
N TYR A 56 -2.22 30.09 -4.68
CA TYR A 56 -1.29 30.41 -5.78
C TYR A 56 -0.01 31.09 -5.24
N ARG A 57 0.48 30.68 -4.06
CA ARG A 57 1.76 31.09 -3.51
C ARG A 57 2.84 30.55 -4.44
N LYS A 58 3.51 31.50 -5.11
CA LYS A 58 4.87 31.44 -5.68
C LYS A 58 5.43 30.02 -5.74
N ARG A 59 5.31 29.43 -6.94
CA ARG A 59 6.01 28.22 -7.38
C ARG A 59 7.51 28.36 -7.10
N SER A 60 7.95 27.78 -5.99
CA SER A 60 9.34 27.36 -5.82
C SER A 60 9.57 26.15 -6.73
N CYS A 61 10.71 26.09 -7.40
CA CYS A 61 11.10 24.95 -8.23
C CYS A 61 11.36 23.71 -7.37
N SER A 62 10.30 23.03 -6.95
CA SER A 62 10.33 21.87 -6.03
C SER A 62 10.17 20.55 -6.77
N PHE A 63 10.61 19.46 -6.13
CA PHE A 63 10.50 18.10 -6.66
C PHE A 63 9.07 17.56 -6.46
N PRO A 64 8.46 16.78 -7.37
CA PRO A 64 7.11 16.24 -7.18
C PRO A 64 7.06 15.30 -5.98
N GLY A 65 6.08 15.46 -5.09
CA GLY A 65 5.97 14.60 -3.91
C GLY A 65 5.58 13.16 -4.21
N ILE A 66 4.83 12.92 -5.29
CA ILE A 66 4.37 11.57 -5.67
C ILE A 66 4.56 11.35 -7.16
N SER A 67 5.10 10.18 -7.53
CA SER A 67 5.09 9.69 -8.91
C SER A 67 4.52 8.27 -9.02
N VAL A 68 3.95 7.95 -10.18
CA VAL A 68 3.50 6.62 -10.55
C VAL A 68 4.30 6.16 -11.77
N LEU A 69 5.10 5.11 -11.61
CA LEU A 69 5.92 4.57 -12.68
C LEU A 69 5.43 3.18 -13.08
N LEU A 70 5.25 2.99 -14.38
CA LEU A 70 4.91 1.70 -14.99
C LEU A 70 6.20 1.08 -15.54
N TYR A 71 6.59 -0.07 -15.01
CA TYR A 71 7.72 -0.86 -15.49
C TYR A 71 7.14 -1.97 -16.37
N LEU A 72 7.29 -1.83 -17.69
CA LEU A 72 6.73 -2.73 -18.69
C LEU A 72 7.80 -3.68 -19.22
N HIS A 73 7.44 -4.95 -19.38
CA HIS A 73 8.38 -5.99 -19.81
C HIS A 73 8.56 -5.94 -21.33
N GLU A 74 9.80 -5.83 -21.80
CA GLU A 74 10.09 -5.69 -23.24
C GLU A 74 9.64 -6.92 -24.06
N ASP A 75 9.87 -8.12 -23.52
CA ASP A 75 9.52 -9.37 -24.22
C ASP A 75 7.99 -9.58 -24.38
N TRP A 76 7.16 -8.80 -23.71
CA TRP A 76 5.69 -8.88 -23.86
C TRP A 76 5.15 -7.94 -24.95
N GLY A 77 6.05 -7.34 -25.73
CA GLY A 77 5.75 -6.58 -26.94
C GLY A 77 6.17 -5.12 -26.85
N GLU A 78 7.25 -4.78 -27.55
CA GLU A 78 7.74 -3.40 -27.71
C GLU A 78 6.66 -2.43 -28.25
N GLU A 79 5.76 -2.93 -29.11
CA GLU A 79 4.68 -2.13 -29.68
C GLU A 79 3.71 -1.61 -28.60
N ARG A 80 3.42 -2.42 -27.57
CA ARG A 80 2.60 -2.00 -26.43
C ARG A 80 3.29 -0.86 -25.67
N ILE A 81 4.58 -1.00 -25.38
CA ILE A 81 5.35 0.06 -24.69
C ILE A 81 5.32 1.36 -25.49
N PHE A 82 5.46 1.26 -26.82
CA PHE A 82 5.37 2.42 -27.71
C PHE A 82 3.99 3.09 -27.68
N GLN A 83 2.90 2.30 -27.69
CA GLN A 83 1.53 2.83 -27.61
C GLN A 83 1.26 3.56 -26.29
N VAL A 84 1.69 3.00 -25.16
CA VAL A 84 1.56 3.66 -23.85
C VAL A 84 2.38 4.96 -23.84
N HIS A 85 3.59 4.95 -24.41
CA HIS A 85 4.41 6.15 -24.52
C HIS A 85 3.75 7.23 -25.40
N GLU A 86 3.17 6.84 -26.54
CA GLU A 86 2.42 7.75 -27.41
C GLU A 86 1.21 8.37 -26.69
N GLN A 87 0.52 7.59 -25.85
CA GLN A 87 -0.59 8.08 -25.04
C GLN A 87 -0.14 9.21 -24.09
N PHE A 88 1.03 9.08 -23.43
CA PHE A 88 1.60 10.13 -22.59
C PHE A 88 2.01 11.40 -23.35
N GLN A 89 2.31 11.28 -24.63
CA GLN A 89 2.67 12.43 -25.48
C GLN A 89 1.44 13.20 -25.98
N ARG A 90 0.22 12.69 -25.76
CA ARG A 90 -1.03 13.29 -26.23
C ARG A 90 -1.85 13.86 -25.07
N PRO A 91 -2.64 14.93 -25.31
CA PRO A 91 -3.58 15.43 -24.31
C PRO A 91 -4.53 14.32 -23.81
N PRO A 92 -4.91 14.34 -22.51
CA PRO A 92 -4.70 15.42 -21.54
C PRO A 92 -3.32 15.44 -20.86
N TRP A 93 -2.43 14.50 -21.17
CA TRP A 93 -1.10 14.43 -20.57
C TRP A 93 -0.24 15.62 -20.98
N ARG A 94 0.52 16.13 -20.00
CA ARG A 94 1.47 17.23 -20.19
C ARG A 94 2.85 16.77 -19.76
N TYR A 95 3.81 16.87 -20.66
CA TYR A 95 5.19 16.57 -20.35
C TYR A 95 5.72 17.54 -19.27
N GLN A 96 6.22 16.97 -18.18
CA GLN A 96 6.87 17.69 -17.10
C GLN A 96 8.35 17.36 -17.14
N ARG A 97 9.13 18.28 -17.71
CA ARG A 97 10.59 18.16 -17.66
C ARG A 97 10.98 18.07 -16.18
N ALA A 98 11.76 17.05 -15.83
CA ALA A 98 12.39 16.96 -14.52
C ALA A 98 13.37 18.14 -14.35
N GLN A 99 12.86 19.33 -14.01
CA GLN A 99 13.68 20.48 -13.59
C GLN A 99 14.30 20.25 -12.22
N PHE A 100 14.06 19.09 -11.62
CA PHE A 100 14.38 18.72 -10.25
C PHE A 100 15.85 18.36 -10.03
N ALA A 101 16.70 18.56 -11.03
CA ALA A 101 18.15 18.49 -10.95
C ALA A 101 18.74 19.88 -11.21
N SER A 102 18.67 20.78 -10.22
CA SER A 102 19.52 21.98 -10.24
C SER A 102 20.96 21.57 -9.93
N GLY A 103 21.69 21.17 -10.97
CA GLY A 103 23.14 20.98 -10.93
C GLY A 103 23.64 19.88 -11.87
N GLN A 104 24.16 20.29 -13.03
CA GLN A 104 25.16 19.55 -13.81
C GLN A 104 24.87 18.06 -14.12
N SER A 105 23.70 17.73 -14.67
CA SER A 105 23.65 16.49 -15.48
C SER A 105 24.18 16.82 -16.89
N PRO A 106 25.20 16.09 -17.39
CA PRO A 106 25.70 16.31 -18.74
C PRO A 106 24.59 15.95 -19.75
N PRO A 107 24.52 16.64 -20.91
CA PRO A 107 23.45 16.50 -21.90
C PRO A 107 23.35 15.12 -22.58
N TYR A 108 24.10 14.12 -22.13
CA TYR A 108 24.18 12.77 -22.72
C TYR A 108 23.99 11.61 -21.72
N ALA A 109 23.53 11.87 -20.49
CA ALA A 109 23.18 10.77 -19.58
C ALA A 109 21.72 10.32 -19.80
N PRO A 110 21.45 9.04 -20.12
CA PRO A 110 20.09 8.52 -20.32
C PRO A 110 19.37 8.25 -18.99
N SER A 111 19.48 9.17 -18.03
CA SER A 111 18.65 9.20 -16.81
C SER A 111 17.60 10.31 -16.91
N HIS A 112 17.09 10.56 -18.12
CA HIS A 112 15.97 11.46 -18.35
C HIS A 112 14.70 10.75 -17.83
N GLN A 113 14.36 10.98 -16.56
CA GLN A 113 13.08 10.54 -16.05
C GLN A 113 12.00 11.43 -16.67
N ASP A 114 11.49 11.00 -17.82
CA ASP A 114 10.35 11.65 -18.44
C ASP A 114 9.14 11.44 -17.54
N PHE A 115 8.64 12.55 -17.01
CA PHE A 115 7.42 12.61 -16.22
C PHE A 115 6.34 13.30 -17.03
N TYR A 116 5.11 12.83 -16.84
CA TYR A 116 3.92 13.36 -17.47
C TYR A 116 2.87 13.60 -16.40
N SER A 117 2.16 14.70 -16.46
CA SER A 117 1.09 14.99 -15.51
C SER A 117 -0.24 15.24 -16.21
N LEU A 118 -1.33 14.84 -15.55
CA LEU A 118 -2.70 15.15 -15.97
C LEU A 118 -3.15 16.52 -15.46
N ASP A 119 -2.64 16.92 -14.30
CA ASP A 119 -2.92 18.20 -13.65
C ASP A 119 -1.75 18.57 -12.73
N GLU A 120 -1.51 19.87 -12.52
CA GLU A 120 -0.40 20.34 -11.67
C GLU A 120 -0.49 19.82 -10.22
N GLN A 121 -1.69 19.49 -9.74
CA GLN A 121 -1.92 19.03 -8.38
C GLN A 121 -2.06 17.51 -8.25
N LEU A 122 -1.92 16.76 -9.35
CA LEU A 122 -1.98 15.30 -9.35
C LEU A 122 -0.57 14.68 -9.37
N PRO A 123 -0.42 13.41 -8.95
CA PRO A 123 0.83 12.68 -9.10
C PRO A 123 1.32 12.67 -10.54
N VAL A 124 2.63 12.72 -10.72
CA VAL A 124 3.26 12.61 -12.04
C VAL A 124 3.41 11.15 -12.43
N TRP A 125 3.48 10.86 -13.73
CA TRP A 125 3.46 9.51 -14.29
C TRP A 125 4.64 9.30 -15.23
N GLY A 126 5.04 8.04 -15.43
CA GLY A 126 6.04 7.70 -16.42
C GLY A 126 6.14 6.21 -16.69
N ILE A 127 6.87 5.85 -17.74
CA ILE A 127 7.09 4.46 -18.15
C ILE A 127 8.59 4.15 -18.08
N ARG A 128 8.92 2.94 -17.64
CA ARG A 128 10.25 2.35 -17.73
C ARG A 128 10.13 0.98 -18.37
N ARG A 129 11.19 0.58 -19.06
CA ARG A 129 11.32 -0.75 -19.63
C ARG A 129 12.09 -1.64 -18.67
N VAL A 130 11.69 -2.90 -18.59
CA VAL A 130 12.41 -3.93 -17.82
C VAL A 130 12.63 -5.16 -18.70
N HIS A 131 13.81 -5.76 -18.55
CA HIS A 131 14.22 -6.94 -19.32
C HIS A 131 14.00 -8.26 -18.55
N CYS A 132 13.61 -8.18 -17.28
CA CYS A 132 13.36 -9.34 -16.45
C CYS A 132 12.40 -9.03 -15.29
N GLY A 133 11.69 -10.06 -14.84
CA GLY A 133 10.78 -9.99 -13.70
C GLY A 133 9.34 -9.66 -14.09
N PRO A 134 8.45 -9.46 -13.10
CA PRO A 134 7.07 -9.06 -13.38
C PRO A 134 7.01 -7.60 -13.84
N GLU A 135 5.93 -7.23 -14.53
CA GLU A 135 5.60 -5.82 -14.73
C GLU A 135 5.29 -5.16 -13.40
N ILE A 136 5.73 -3.93 -13.19
CA ILE A 136 5.60 -3.26 -11.90
C ILE A 136 4.84 -1.96 -12.04
N LEU A 137 3.77 -1.79 -11.27
CA LEU A 137 3.20 -0.48 -11.00
C LEU A 137 3.75 0.02 -9.67
N ARG A 138 4.61 1.05 -9.73
CA ARG A 138 5.26 1.62 -8.54
C ARG A 138 4.73 3.02 -8.26
N VAL A 139 4.10 3.19 -7.10
CA VAL A 139 3.84 4.51 -6.52
C VAL A 139 5.06 4.90 -5.69
N THR A 140 5.71 6.01 -6.01
CA THR A 140 6.90 6.52 -5.31
C THR A 140 6.56 7.82 -4.60
N LEU A 141 6.79 7.85 -3.29
CA LEU A 141 6.77 9.03 -2.45
C LEU A 141 8.19 9.56 -2.34
N TYR A 142 8.37 10.83 -2.65
CA TYR A 142 9.67 11.49 -2.52
C TYR A 142 9.72 12.16 -1.16
N CYS A 143 10.77 11.85 -0.42
CA CYS A 143 11.00 12.39 0.91
C CYS A 143 12.22 13.29 0.88
N SER A 144 12.15 14.41 1.58
CA SER A 144 13.34 15.21 1.86
C SER A 144 14.40 14.36 2.58
N PHE A 145 15.66 14.78 2.48
CA PHE A 145 16.76 14.09 3.13
C PHE A 145 16.53 13.92 4.65
N GLU A 146 15.98 14.95 5.30
CA GLU A 146 15.78 15.02 6.75
C GLU A 146 14.68 14.08 7.23
N ASN A 147 13.58 13.95 6.48
CA ASN A 147 12.41 13.18 6.92
C ASN A 147 12.44 11.70 6.47
N TYR A 148 13.39 11.29 5.64
CA TYR A 148 13.34 9.97 4.98
C TYR A 148 13.24 8.79 5.94
N GLU A 149 14.09 8.75 6.98
CA GLU A 149 14.10 7.65 7.95
C GLU A 149 12.79 7.57 8.75
N ASP A 150 12.28 8.72 9.20
CA ASP A 150 11.01 8.79 9.93
C ASP A 150 9.81 8.46 9.03
N ALA A 151 9.86 8.85 7.76
CA ALA A 151 8.88 8.46 6.76
C ALA A 151 8.88 6.94 6.54
N VAL A 152 10.04 6.31 6.40
CA VAL A 152 10.13 4.83 6.28
C VAL A 152 9.44 4.16 7.46
N ARG A 153 9.77 4.57 8.70
CA ARG A 153 9.15 4.03 9.92
C ARG A 153 7.63 4.22 9.96
N LEU A 154 7.14 5.39 9.55
CA LEU A 154 5.72 5.68 9.47
C LEU A 154 5.00 4.73 8.52
N TYR A 155 5.52 4.54 7.30
CA TYR A 155 4.88 3.68 6.30
C TYR A 155 5.03 2.19 6.64
N GLU A 156 6.13 1.76 7.27
CA GLU A 156 6.29 0.41 7.84
C GLU A 156 5.20 0.13 8.89
N MET A 157 5.00 1.07 9.81
CA MET A 157 3.99 0.98 10.85
C MET A 157 2.56 0.94 10.28
N ILE A 158 2.23 1.83 9.34
CA ILE A 158 0.90 1.88 8.72
C ILE A 158 0.61 0.60 7.94
N LEU A 159 1.59 0.08 7.19
CA LEU A 159 1.44 -1.12 6.38
C LEU A 159 1.59 -2.42 7.18
N GLN A 160 2.13 -2.35 8.40
CA GLN A 160 2.54 -3.50 9.21
C GLN A 160 3.46 -4.45 8.42
N LYS A 161 4.40 -3.87 7.68
CA LYS A 161 5.35 -4.58 6.81
C LYS A 161 6.70 -3.89 6.88
N GLU A 162 7.78 -4.68 6.91
CA GLU A 162 9.13 -4.16 6.77
C GLU A 162 9.41 -3.79 5.31
N GLY A 163 10.06 -2.66 5.11
CA GLY A 163 10.45 -2.19 3.78
C GLY A 163 11.75 -2.84 3.31
N THR A 164 11.83 -3.18 2.03
CA THR A 164 13.12 -3.62 1.44
C THR A 164 13.95 -2.39 1.10
N LEU A 165 15.01 -2.15 1.87
CA LEU A 165 15.95 -1.05 1.62
C LEU A 165 16.89 -1.39 0.46
N GLN A 166 16.99 -0.49 -0.50
CA GLN A 166 17.87 -0.56 -1.67
C GLN A 166 18.75 0.69 -1.70
N LYS A 167 20.07 0.50 -1.78
CA LYS A 167 21.06 1.60 -1.94
C LYS A 167 20.90 2.72 -0.89
N SER A 168 20.46 2.37 0.32
CA SER A 168 20.20 3.25 1.48
C SER A 168 19.32 4.50 1.23
N THR A 169 18.73 4.64 0.06
CA THR A 169 18.03 5.87 -0.40
C THR A 169 16.68 5.54 -1.04
N LEU A 170 16.35 4.24 -1.13
CA LEU A 170 15.14 3.74 -1.72
C LEU A 170 14.59 2.62 -0.83
N CYS A 171 13.37 2.78 -0.33
CA CYS A 171 12.69 1.75 0.45
C CYS A 171 11.47 1.27 -0.34
N VAL A 172 11.29 -0.05 -0.46
CA VAL A 172 10.24 -0.65 -1.31
C VAL A 172 9.35 -1.57 -0.50
N PHE A 173 8.04 -1.36 -0.62
CA PHE A 173 6.98 -2.18 -0.05
C PHE A 173 6.23 -2.89 -1.17
N VAL A 174 6.22 -4.21 -1.16
CA VAL A 174 5.39 -4.99 -2.08
C VAL A 174 3.98 -5.09 -1.49
N LEU A 175 3.04 -4.41 -2.15
CA LEU A 175 1.64 -4.35 -1.71
C LEU A 175 0.85 -5.53 -2.26
N HIS A 176 1.13 -5.91 -3.50
CA HIS A 176 0.50 -7.03 -4.18
C HIS A 176 1.49 -7.60 -5.21
N ALA A 177 1.49 -8.91 -5.40
CA ALA A 177 2.32 -9.59 -6.38
C ALA A 177 1.61 -10.82 -6.94
N THR A 178 1.59 -10.94 -8.26
CA THR A 178 1.25 -12.12 -9.04
C THR A 178 2.49 -12.55 -9.83
N PRO A 179 2.47 -13.71 -10.51
CA PRO A 179 3.58 -14.12 -11.39
C PRO A 179 3.92 -13.10 -12.49
N HIS A 180 2.95 -12.27 -12.88
CA HIS A 180 3.06 -11.37 -14.02
C HIS A 180 3.15 -9.90 -13.63
N VAL A 181 2.53 -9.50 -12.52
CA VAL A 181 2.42 -8.08 -12.13
C VAL A 181 2.68 -7.90 -10.64
N ALA A 182 3.41 -6.85 -10.28
CA ALA A 182 3.60 -6.41 -8.90
C ALA A 182 3.17 -4.96 -8.71
N VAL A 183 2.52 -4.68 -7.59
CA VAL A 183 2.21 -3.31 -7.14
C VAL A 183 3.09 -2.97 -5.94
N GLN A 184 3.80 -1.86 -6.05
CA GLN A 184 4.77 -1.41 -5.06
C GLN A 184 4.45 0.00 -4.58
N LEU A 185 4.57 0.21 -3.28
CA LEU A 185 4.80 1.55 -2.72
C LEU A 185 6.31 1.69 -2.50
N CYS A 186 6.85 2.85 -2.80
CA CYS A 186 8.26 3.12 -2.66
C CYS A 186 8.47 4.49 -2.02
N LEU A 187 9.45 4.59 -1.14
CA LEU A 187 9.94 5.86 -0.62
C LEU A 187 11.33 6.10 -1.19
N LYS A 188 11.55 7.29 -1.75
CA LYS A 188 12.84 7.68 -2.30
C LYS A 188 13.35 8.94 -1.60
N GLN A 189 14.54 8.85 -1.04
CA GLN A 189 15.22 9.99 -0.45
C GLN A 189 15.67 10.96 -1.57
N LEU A 190 15.38 12.23 -1.39
CA LEU A 190 15.87 13.31 -2.24
C LEU A 190 17.24 13.80 -1.77
N PRO A 191 18.04 14.42 -2.66
CA PRO A 191 19.28 15.07 -2.26
C PRO A 191 19.06 16.15 -1.20
N VAL A 192 20.10 16.40 -0.40
CA VAL A 192 20.10 17.45 0.63
C VAL A 192 19.72 18.80 0.02
N GLY A 193 18.81 19.51 0.69
CA GLY A 193 18.33 20.83 0.25
C GLY A 193 17.23 20.79 -0.81
N VAL A 194 16.84 19.62 -1.32
CA VAL A 194 15.69 19.46 -2.21
C VAL A 194 14.47 19.02 -1.40
N THR A 195 13.39 19.78 -1.52
CA THR A 195 12.10 19.46 -0.88
C THR A 195 11.11 18.92 -1.89
N ALA A 196 10.33 17.93 -1.46
CA ALA A 196 9.19 17.44 -2.20
C ALA A 196 7.98 18.38 -2.00
N GLU A 197 7.22 18.65 -3.06
CA GLU A 197 5.92 19.31 -2.96
C GLU A 197 4.79 18.28 -3.08
N PRO A 198 4.00 18.05 -2.00
CA PRO A 198 2.94 17.08 -2.02
C PRO A 198 1.80 17.53 -2.95
N PRO A 199 1.22 16.62 -3.75
CA PRO A 199 0.05 16.91 -4.58
C PRO A 199 -1.21 17.20 -3.74
N ASP A 200 -1.72 18.43 -3.86
CA ASP A 200 -2.97 18.88 -3.21
C ASP A 200 -4.20 18.05 -3.62
N SER A 201 -4.21 17.49 -4.82
CA SER A 201 -5.33 16.75 -5.42
C SER A 201 -5.18 15.24 -5.28
N SER A 202 -4.43 14.75 -4.29
CA SER A 202 -4.36 13.32 -4.04
C SER A 202 -4.30 12.94 -2.56
N ALA A 203 -4.72 11.72 -2.25
CA ALA A 203 -4.60 11.14 -0.93
C ALA A 203 -4.28 9.65 -0.99
N LEU A 204 -3.46 9.17 -0.07
CA LEU A 204 -3.08 7.77 0.06
C LEU A 204 -3.96 7.11 1.12
N GLN A 205 -4.81 6.18 0.72
CA GLN A 205 -5.64 5.43 1.66
C GLN A 205 -5.03 4.08 1.98
N PHE A 206 -4.85 3.80 3.27
CA PHE A 206 -4.35 2.53 3.78
C PHE A 206 -5.42 1.82 4.60
N LYS A 207 -5.43 0.50 4.49
CA LYS A 207 -6.25 -0.35 5.36
C LYS A 207 -5.48 -0.66 6.62
N VAL A 208 -6.11 -0.39 7.77
CA VAL A 208 -5.52 -0.64 9.09
C VAL A 208 -6.47 -1.50 9.92
N GLN A 209 -5.91 -2.28 10.84
CA GLN A 209 -6.71 -3.13 11.74
C GLN A 209 -7.34 -2.30 12.86
N GLU A 210 -6.53 -1.46 13.51
CA GLU A 210 -6.98 -0.64 14.64
C GLU A 210 -6.33 0.74 14.59
N ILE A 211 -7.14 1.78 14.67
CA ILE A 211 -6.66 3.17 14.65
C ILE A 211 -6.04 3.58 15.99
N GLY A 212 -6.55 3.06 17.11
CA GLY A 212 -6.17 3.48 18.47
C GLY A 212 -4.69 3.28 18.79
N GLN A 213 -4.06 2.25 18.22
CA GLN A 213 -2.63 1.98 18.39
C GLN A 213 -1.75 2.87 17.49
N LEU A 214 -2.29 3.34 16.36
CA LEU A 214 -1.56 4.16 15.40
C LEU A 214 -1.55 5.64 15.79
N VAL A 215 -2.66 6.18 16.32
CA VAL A 215 -2.80 7.63 16.60
C VAL A 215 -1.63 8.23 17.40
N PRO A 216 -1.14 7.61 18.49
CA PRO A 216 -0.03 8.17 19.27
C PRO A 216 1.31 8.23 18.52
N LEU A 217 1.44 7.47 17.43
CA LEU A 217 2.67 7.30 16.66
C LEU A 217 2.65 8.10 15.35
N LEU A 218 1.53 8.74 15.01
CA LEU A 218 1.43 9.56 13.81
C LEU A 218 2.09 10.93 14.04
N PRO A 219 2.81 11.46 13.04
CA PRO A 219 3.49 12.75 13.17
C PRO A 219 2.53 13.94 13.24
N ASN A 220 1.32 13.79 12.69
CA ASN A 220 0.32 14.83 12.60
C ASN A 220 -1.01 14.38 13.22
N PRO A 221 -1.84 15.33 13.70
CA PRO A 221 -3.15 15.03 14.27
C PRO A 221 -3.99 14.15 13.35
N CYS A 222 -4.55 13.09 13.92
CA CYS A 222 -5.41 12.16 13.22
C CYS A 222 -6.88 12.52 13.47
N VAL A 223 -7.58 12.97 12.43
CA VAL A 223 -8.93 13.51 12.54
C VAL A 223 -9.94 12.50 11.98
N PRO A 224 -11.01 12.13 12.72
CA PRO A 224 -12.05 11.25 12.19
C PRO A 224 -12.84 11.99 11.09
N ILE A 225 -13.01 11.33 9.94
CA ILE A 225 -13.87 11.83 8.84
C ILE A 225 -15.14 10.99 8.68
N SER A 226 -15.17 9.78 9.25
CA SER A 226 -16.36 8.94 9.39
C SER A 226 -16.16 7.93 10.53
N SER A 227 -17.15 7.08 10.80
CA SER A 227 -17.03 6.00 11.79
C SER A 227 -15.96 4.94 11.47
N THR A 228 -15.42 4.93 10.25
CA THR A 228 -14.44 3.93 9.79
C THR A 228 -13.26 4.53 9.04
N ARG A 229 -13.16 5.86 9.00
CA ARG A 229 -12.10 6.55 8.27
C ARG A 229 -11.57 7.74 9.05
N TRP A 230 -10.25 7.86 9.04
CA TRP A 230 -9.51 8.95 9.66
C TRP A 230 -8.57 9.57 8.62
N GLN A 231 -8.25 10.84 8.80
CA GLN A 231 -7.33 11.59 7.97
C GLN A 231 -6.17 12.12 8.80
N THR A 232 -4.97 12.05 8.26
CA THR A 232 -3.75 12.66 8.80
C THR A 232 -2.85 13.10 7.63
N GLN A 233 -1.63 13.54 7.91
CA GLN A 233 -0.60 13.86 6.94
C GLN A 233 0.73 13.19 7.32
N ASP A 234 1.53 12.83 6.33
CA ASP A 234 2.91 12.40 6.59
C ASP A 234 3.86 13.58 6.84
N TYR A 235 5.15 13.29 6.98
CA TYR A 235 6.20 14.28 7.20
C TYR A 235 6.41 15.24 6.02
N GLU A 236 6.02 14.86 4.81
CA GLU A 236 6.12 15.68 3.59
C GLU A 236 4.80 16.41 3.28
N GLY A 237 3.77 16.23 4.11
CA GLY A 237 2.45 16.85 3.93
C GLY A 237 1.52 16.10 2.97
N ASN A 238 1.85 14.88 2.54
CA ASN A 238 0.94 14.05 1.76
C ASN A 238 -0.28 13.67 2.61
N THR A 239 -1.47 13.75 2.03
CA THR A 239 -2.70 13.38 2.75
C THR A 239 -2.80 11.86 2.88
N ILE A 240 -2.92 11.37 4.11
CA ILE A 240 -3.12 9.95 4.43
C ILE A 240 -4.54 9.73 4.94
N LEU A 241 -5.22 8.73 4.38
CA LEU A 241 -6.52 8.24 4.85
C LEU A 241 -6.35 6.84 5.46
N LEU A 242 -6.79 6.65 6.68
CA LEU A 242 -6.75 5.36 7.37
C LEU A 242 -8.16 4.77 7.41
N LYS A 243 -8.38 3.65 6.71
CA LYS A 243 -9.66 2.92 6.69
C LYS A 243 -9.56 1.68 7.59
N VAL A 244 -10.36 1.64 8.65
CA VAL A 244 -10.39 0.47 9.56
C VAL A 244 -11.09 -0.70 8.86
N GLN A 245 -10.42 -1.86 8.80
CA GLN A 245 -11.05 -3.09 8.36
C GLN A 245 -12.03 -3.58 9.43
N ARG A 246 -13.32 -3.67 9.08
CA ARG A 246 -14.27 -4.37 9.95
C ARG A 246 -13.98 -5.85 9.85
N SER A 247 -13.43 -6.44 10.91
CA SER A 247 -13.41 -7.89 11.02
C SER A 247 -14.88 -8.36 11.11
N SER A 248 -15.28 -9.28 10.23
CA SER A 248 -16.63 -9.88 10.26
C SER A 248 -16.83 -10.83 11.45
N ARG A 249 -15.97 -10.80 12.48
CA ARG A 249 -15.91 -11.81 13.55
C ARG A 249 -16.85 -11.59 14.73
N THR A 250 -17.90 -10.78 14.60
CA THR A 250 -18.84 -10.56 15.71
C THR A 250 -20.29 -10.41 15.24
N LEU A 251 -20.83 -11.43 14.55
CA LEU A 251 -22.29 -11.57 14.41
C LEU A 251 -22.83 -12.97 14.78
N GLU A 252 -22.06 -13.80 15.48
CA GLU A 252 -22.52 -15.15 15.87
C GLU A 252 -22.66 -15.40 17.39
N THR A 253 -22.36 -14.43 18.27
CA THR A 253 -22.42 -14.69 19.73
C THR A 253 -23.52 -13.93 20.49
N ASN A 254 -24.33 -13.11 19.83
CA ASN A 254 -25.34 -12.27 20.51
C ASN A 254 -26.82 -12.59 20.15
N ILE A 255 -27.12 -13.78 19.63
CA ILE A 255 -28.51 -14.27 19.43
C ILE A 255 -28.98 -15.18 20.59
N GLY A 256 -28.20 -15.32 21.67
CA GLY A 256 -28.50 -16.26 22.76
C GLY A 256 -29.12 -15.69 24.04
N LEU A 257 -29.22 -14.36 24.22
CA LEU A 257 -29.58 -13.79 25.53
C LEU A 257 -30.57 -12.63 25.40
N ARG A 258 -31.84 -12.94 25.10
CA ARG A 258 -32.97 -12.05 25.47
C ARG A 258 -34.33 -12.76 25.35
N GLN A 259 -34.69 -13.50 26.39
CA GLN A 259 -36.05 -13.91 26.80
C GLN A 259 -35.82 -14.56 28.19
N GLN A 260 -36.38 -14.13 29.33
CA GLN A 260 -37.69 -13.55 29.62
C GLN A 260 -37.65 -12.66 30.88
N HIS A 261 -38.64 -11.77 30.92
CA HIS A 261 -39.06 -10.92 32.03
C HIS A 261 -39.73 -11.73 33.17
N ASN A 262 -39.57 -11.22 34.40
CA ASN A 262 -40.50 -11.18 35.54
C ASN A 262 -41.35 -12.43 35.90
N ASN A 263 -41.15 -12.96 37.12
CA ASN A 263 -42.16 -12.83 38.18
C ASN A 263 -41.62 -13.20 39.57
N ALA A 264 -41.94 -12.36 40.55
CA ALA A 264 -41.82 -12.64 41.97
C ALA A 264 -43.05 -13.45 42.45
N GLY A 265 -42.87 -14.38 43.38
CA GLY A 265 -43.98 -14.90 44.18
C GLY A 265 -43.87 -16.36 44.62
N SER A 266 -43.61 -16.51 45.93
CA SER A 266 -44.09 -17.57 46.82
C SER A 266 -43.62 -19.02 46.61
N GLY A 267 -42.97 -19.54 47.67
CA GLY A 267 -42.53 -20.93 47.77
C GLY A 267 -43.62 -21.95 48.07
N ARG A 268 -43.24 -23.22 47.93
CA ARG A 268 -43.44 -24.37 48.82
C ARG A 268 -43.00 -25.65 48.09
N ILE A 269 -42.22 -26.49 48.78
CA ILE A 269 -41.94 -27.92 48.50
C ILE A 269 -43.13 -28.75 49.08
N PRO A 270 -43.26 -30.10 48.98
CA PRO A 270 -42.49 -31.14 48.24
C PRO A 270 -43.33 -32.33 47.68
N GLN A 271 -42.63 -33.41 47.28
CA GLN A 271 -43.08 -34.83 47.13
C GLN A 271 -43.82 -35.17 45.81
N ASP A 272 -43.70 -36.33 45.16
CA ASP A 272 -43.16 -37.64 45.55
C ASP A 272 -42.85 -38.52 44.30
N ALA A 273 -42.02 -39.54 44.54
CA ALA A 273 -41.89 -40.86 43.87
C ALA A 273 -42.35 -41.10 42.42
N ALA A 274 -41.46 -41.68 41.59
CA ALA A 274 -41.45 -43.13 41.30
C ALA A 274 -40.55 -43.48 40.11
N SER A 275 -39.76 -44.54 40.30
CA SER A 275 -38.89 -45.23 39.36
C SER A 275 -39.68 -46.15 38.42
N LEU A 276 -39.18 -46.38 37.19
CA LEU A 276 -38.81 -47.71 36.66
C LEU A 276 -38.35 -47.70 35.18
N HIS A 277 -37.18 -48.33 34.95
CA HIS A 277 -36.84 -49.29 33.89
C HIS A 277 -36.72 -48.81 32.42
N GLN A 278 -35.50 -48.81 31.86
CA GLN A 278 -34.88 -49.86 31.00
C GLN A 278 -34.77 -49.30 29.56
N LYS A 279 -33.70 -49.38 28.77
CA LYS A 279 -32.64 -50.39 28.53
C LYS A 279 -31.44 -49.70 27.86
N LYS A 280 -30.21 -50.15 28.15
CA LYS A 280 -29.04 -50.07 27.25
C LYS A 280 -29.03 -51.29 26.31
N PRO A 281 -28.24 -51.24 25.24
CA PRO A 281 -27.12 -52.18 25.19
C PRO A 281 -25.77 -51.55 24.82
N HIS A 282 -24.74 -52.31 25.19
CA HIS A 282 -23.30 -52.10 25.14
C HIS A 282 -22.68 -52.29 23.74
N ARG A 283 -21.72 -51.46 23.33
CA ARG A 283 -20.23 -51.61 23.33
C ARG A 283 -19.68 -52.54 22.23
N VAL A 284 -18.80 -52.00 21.38
CA VAL A 284 -17.44 -52.55 21.15
C VAL A 284 -16.45 -51.39 20.97
N GLN A 285 -15.42 -51.36 21.83
CA GLN A 285 -14.20 -50.57 21.71
C GLN A 285 -13.15 -51.39 20.97
N VAL A 286 -12.24 -50.71 20.25
CA VAL A 286 -10.86 -51.19 20.09
C VAL A 286 -9.93 -50.09 20.56
N GLN A 287 -9.20 -50.38 21.64
CA GLN A 287 -8.03 -49.66 22.14
C GLN A 287 -6.77 -50.26 21.53
N LYS A 288 -5.77 -49.42 21.26
CA LYS A 288 -4.35 -49.78 21.42
C LYS A 288 -3.56 -48.52 21.86
N HIS A 289 -3.27 -48.46 23.16
CA HIS A 289 -2.04 -47.88 23.75
C HIS A 289 -0.95 -48.98 23.65
N GLU A 290 0.38 -48.79 23.70
CA GLU A 290 1.22 -47.73 24.28
C GLU A 290 2.71 -47.93 23.90
N ALA A 291 3.50 -46.87 24.15
CA ALA A 291 4.93 -46.82 24.55
C ALA A 291 6.01 -47.37 23.57
N GLY A 292 7.18 -46.75 23.40
CA GLY A 292 7.85 -45.65 24.08
C GLY A 292 9.39 -45.85 23.98
N ARG A 293 10.15 -44.76 24.22
CA ARG A 293 11.64 -44.62 24.29
C ARG A 293 12.35 -44.31 22.97
N SER A 294 13.46 -43.55 22.89
CA SER A 294 13.99 -42.33 23.53
C SER A 294 15.45 -42.19 23.08
N CYS A 295 15.79 -41.00 22.56
CA CYS A 295 17.09 -40.29 22.65
C CYS A 295 18.37 -40.82 21.96
N TRP A 296 19.36 -39.89 21.92
CA TRP A 296 20.64 -39.79 21.20
C TRP A 296 20.50 -39.15 19.80
N GLY A 297 20.98 -37.94 19.47
CA GLY A 297 21.92 -37.01 20.11
C GLY A 297 23.09 -36.72 19.18
N SER A 298 23.16 -35.50 18.60
CA SER A 298 24.33 -34.79 18.00
C SER A 298 23.82 -33.70 17.02
N GLU A 299 23.69 -32.42 17.37
CA GLU A 299 24.70 -31.34 17.42
C GLU A 299 25.45 -31.06 16.09
N LEU A 300 24.97 -30.01 15.37
CA LEU A 300 25.63 -28.81 14.74
C LEU A 300 26.96 -28.93 13.94
N PRO A 301 27.39 -27.96 13.09
CA PRO A 301 27.00 -26.53 12.96
C PRO A 301 26.68 -26.05 11.50
N GLN A 302 25.92 -24.98 11.27
CA GLN A 302 26.36 -23.56 11.09
C GLN A 302 27.65 -23.31 10.28
N LEU A 303 27.49 -22.63 9.14
CA LEU A 303 28.41 -21.65 8.50
C LEU A 303 27.46 -20.64 7.84
N VAL A 304 27.22 -19.43 8.35
CA VAL A 304 28.09 -18.24 8.51
C VAL A 304 28.72 -17.76 7.20
N GLU A 305 28.35 -16.51 6.91
CA GLU A 305 28.74 -15.53 5.91
C GLU A 305 30.25 -15.45 5.59
N ILE A 306 30.57 -14.89 4.41
CA ILE A 306 31.29 -13.61 4.21
C ILE A 306 31.85 -13.61 2.77
N ASP A 307 31.19 -12.82 1.90
CA ASP A 307 31.70 -11.65 1.15
C ASP A 307 33.12 -11.68 0.50
N PRO A 308 33.60 -10.61 -0.17
CA PRO A 308 33.78 -10.62 -1.61
C PRO A 308 35.23 -10.31 -2.05
N GLY A 309 35.51 -10.51 -3.33
CA GLY A 309 36.56 -9.79 -4.04
C GLY A 309 37.92 -10.48 -4.10
N PHE A 310 38.51 -10.46 -5.30
CA PHE A 310 39.93 -10.42 -5.64
C PHE A 310 40.03 -10.46 -7.19
N PRO A 311 41.13 -10.02 -7.83
CA PRO A 311 41.50 -8.62 -8.02
C PRO A 311 41.79 -8.28 -9.50
N LYS A 312 41.93 -6.98 -9.79
CA LYS A 312 42.81 -6.51 -10.88
C LYS A 312 44.26 -6.50 -10.37
N LEU A 313 45.17 -7.11 -11.13
CA LEU A 313 46.58 -6.71 -11.30
C LEU A 313 47.04 -7.35 -12.62
N GLU A 314 47.32 -6.60 -13.68
CA GLU A 314 48.52 -5.79 -13.97
C GLU A 314 49.51 -6.56 -14.87
N GLU A 315 50.22 -5.78 -15.67
CA GLU A 315 50.96 -6.08 -16.89
C GLU A 315 52.00 -7.22 -16.84
N ARG A 316 52.20 -7.88 -17.99
CA ARG A 316 53.52 -8.07 -18.62
C ARG A 316 53.41 -8.65 -20.05
N MET A 317 54.16 -7.99 -20.95
CA MET A 317 54.48 -8.29 -22.36
C MET A 317 53.44 -7.95 -23.42
#